data_AF-A0A2D8RYP4-F1
#
_entry.id   AF-A0A2D8RYP4-F1
#
_cell.length_a   1.000
_cell.length_b   1.000
_cell.length_c   1.000
_cell.angle_alpha   90.00
_cell.angle_beta   90.00
_cell.angle_gamma   90.00
#
_symmetry.space_group_name_H-M   'P 1'
#
loop_
_entity.id
_entity.type
_entity.pdbx_description
1 polymer ?
#
loop_
_entity_poly.entity_id
_entity_poly.type
_entity_poly.pdbx_seq_one_letter_code
_entity_poly.pdbx_strand_id
1 'polypeptide(L)'
;MRYMILGAALVAGAFAATPAAAAKYKCNCYKDAKASLEASEGQNINCVDTYTKHNESSSVKEKYLKVYVDSDNKVQGDNDATIRFRPRDGRCLLAVYDGNASTIRWGGVYCNNDSYKKIKPFNFEKQPAAYTPSGVKMPDTYTATYKAETDSKHYKGFLLFTKAADDKKYMQAVCIEDR
;
A
#
# COMPACT_ATOMS: atom_id res chain seq x y z
N MET A 1 -14.66 25.86 -14.86
CA MET A 1 -15.43 24.70 -15.37
C MET A 1 -15.67 23.73 -14.22
N ARG A 2 -16.89 23.19 -14.14
CA ARG A 2 -17.41 22.39 -13.03
C ARG A 2 -16.63 21.07 -12.88
N TYR A 3 -16.09 20.82 -11.70
CA TYR A 3 -15.58 19.52 -11.28
C TYR A 3 -16.80 18.62 -11.02
N MET A 4 -17.14 17.74 -11.97
CA MET A 4 -18.23 16.77 -11.82
C MET A 4 -17.68 15.38 -11.49
N ILE A 5 -17.87 15.01 -10.22
CA ILE A 5 -18.28 13.70 -9.70
C ILE A 5 -17.38 12.51 -10.10
N LEU A 6 -16.36 12.21 -9.27
CA LEU A 6 -15.87 10.84 -9.12
C LEU A 6 -16.91 10.03 -8.34
N GLY A 7 -17.72 9.26 -9.05
CA GLY A 7 -18.65 8.30 -8.47
C GLY A 7 -17.90 7.12 -7.84
N ALA A 8 -18.44 6.62 -6.73
CA ALA A 8 -17.92 5.47 -5.99
C ALA A 8 -17.75 4.25 -6.91
N ALA A 9 -16.51 3.76 -7.01
CA ALA A 9 -16.20 2.52 -7.72
C ALA A 9 -16.28 1.33 -6.74
N LEU A 10 -17.02 0.28 -7.07
CA LEU A 10 -16.93 -0.99 -6.34
C LEU A 10 -15.76 -1.79 -6.90
N VAL A 11 -14.75 -2.08 -6.08
CA VAL A 11 -13.60 -2.91 -6.47
C VAL A 11 -13.93 -4.37 -6.14
N ALA A 12 -14.48 -5.12 -7.09
CA ALA A 12 -14.54 -6.58 -6.96
C ALA A 12 -13.35 -7.19 -7.72
N GLY A 13 -12.25 -7.45 -7.00
CA GLY A 13 -11.10 -8.18 -7.51
C GLY A 13 -11.15 -9.63 -7.07
N ALA A 14 -11.45 -10.55 -8.00
CA ALA A 14 -11.41 -11.98 -7.77
C ALA A 14 -9.95 -12.48 -7.73
N PHE A 15 -9.44 -12.79 -6.54
CA PHE A 15 -8.26 -13.63 -6.37
C PHE A 15 -8.73 -15.03 -5.96
N ALA A 16 -8.19 -16.05 -6.64
CA ALA A 16 -8.58 -17.45 -6.47
C ALA A 16 -8.52 -17.91 -5.01
N ALA A 17 -9.52 -18.73 -4.64
CA ALA A 17 -9.85 -19.13 -3.28
C ALA A 17 -8.76 -19.97 -2.58
N THR A 18 -8.42 -19.56 -1.36
CA THR A 18 -8.17 -20.48 -0.24
C THR A 18 -8.94 -19.94 0.96
N PRO A 19 -9.72 -20.75 1.71
CA PRO A 19 -10.41 -20.31 2.92
C PRO A 19 -9.40 -20.27 4.08
N ALA A 20 -8.43 -19.37 3.99
CA ALA A 20 -7.85 -18.75 5.17
C ALA A 20 -8.66 -17.48 5.38
N ALA A 21 -9.08 -17.17 6.61
CA ALA A 21 -9.71 -15.88 6.91
C ALA A 21 -8.94 -14.77 6.17
N ALA A 22 -9.60 -14.08 5.24
CA ALA A 22 -8.92 -13.13 4.35
C ALA A 22 -8.07 -12.18 5.19
N ALA A 23 -6.79 -12.05 4.86
CA ALA A 23 -5.86 -11.22 5.62
C ALA A 23 -6.45 -9.81 5.77
N LYS A 24 -6.51 -9.34 7.03
CA LYS A 24 -6.97 -8.00 7.35
C LYS A 24 -5.82 -7.03 7.21
N TYR A 25 -6.08 -5.85 6.68
CA TYR A 25 -5.07 -4.80 6.48
C TYR A 25 -5.54 -3.50 7.10
N LYS A 26 -4.69 -2.90 7.95
CA LYS A 26 -4.83 -1.49 8.33
C LYS A 26 -4.16 -0.65 7.25
N CYS A 27 -4.85 0.39 6.81
CA CYS A 27 -4.38 1.26 5.73
C CYS A 27 -4.55 2.75 6.05
N ASN A 28 -3.66 3.56 5.49
CA ASN A 28 -3.87 5.00 5.33
C ASN A 28 -4.24 5.24 3.86
N CYS A 29 -5.48 5.66 3.63
CA CYS A 29 -6.12 5.65 2.30
C CYS A 29 -6.30 7.06 1.73
N TYR A 30 -6.27 7.17 0.41
CA TYR A 30 -6.72 8.38 -0.25
C TYR A 30 -8.23 8.55 0.01
N LYS A 31 -8.64 9.73 0.47
CA LYS A 31 -10.01 9.99 0.93
C LYS A 31 -11.07 9.54 -0.09
N ASP A 32 -10.86 9.84 -1.36
CA ASP A 32 -11.83 9.56 -2.42
C ASP A 32 -11.84 8.09 -2.86
N ALA A 33 -10.81 7.32 -2.49
CA ALA A 33 -10.74 5.87 -2.73
C ALA A 33 -11.17 5.04 -1.51
N LYS A 34 -11.43 5.65 -0.34
CA LYS A 34 -11.73 4.89 0.89
C LYS A 34 -12.89 3.91 0.70
N ALA A 35 -14.05 4.41 0.26
CA ALA A 35 -15.25 3.59 0.16
C ALA A 35 -15.10 2.42 -0.83
N SER A 36 -14.38 2.65 -1.93
CA SER A 36 -14.12 1.62 -2.94
C SER A 36 -13.18 0.54 -2.44
N LEU A 37 -12.17 0.92 -1.65
CA LEU A 37 -11.19 0.02 -1.07
C LEU A 37 -11.78 -0.84 0.05
N GLU A 38 -12.57 -0.26 0.94
CA GLU A 38 -13.21 -0.98 2.06
C GLU A 38 -14.33 -1.92 1.59
N ALA A 39 -14.94 -1.65 0.43
CA ALA A 39 -15.94 -2.52 -0.18
C ALA A 39 -15.32 -3.70 -0.97
N SER A 40 -13.99 -3.78 -1.07
CA SER A 40 -13.32 -4.85 -1.83
C SER A 40 -13.43 -6.19 -1.12
N GLU A 41 -14.06 -7.17 -1.77
CA GLU A 41 -14.25 -8.51 -1.22
C GLU A 41 -12.94 -9.35 -1.18
N GLY A 42 -11.92 -8.95 -1.95
CA GLY A 42 -10.67 -9.70 -2.08
C GLY A 42 -9.61 -9.40 -1.01
N GLN A 43 -9.70 -8.25 -0.34
CA GLN A 43 -8.78 -7.86 0.73
C GLN A 43 -9.56 -7.13 1.80
N ASN A 44 -9.49 -7.60 3.05
CA ASN A 44 -10.21 -6.97 4.16
C ASN A 44 -9.46 -5.70 4.60
N ILE A 45 -9.59 -4.65 3.80
CA ILE A 45 -8.95 -3.34 3.98
C ILE A 45 -9.79 -2.52 4.94
N ASN A 46 -9.12 -1.97 5.97
CA ASN A 46 -9.68 -1.02 6.90
C ASN A 46 -8.88 0.29 6.81
N CYS A 47 -9.50 1.35 6.31
CA CYS A 47 -8.88 2.67 6.22
C CYS A 47 -8.97 3.39 7.56
N VAL A 48 -7.98 3.13 8.42
CA VAL A 48 -7.86 3.70 9.77
C VAL A 48 -7.44 5.16 9.79
N ASP A 49 -6.93 5.66 8.67
CA ASP A 49 -6.58 7.07 8.45
C ASP A 49 -6.75 7.43 6.97
N THR A 50 -6.85 8.72 6.66
CA THR A 50 -6.98 9.20 5.28
C THR A 50 -6.13 10.43 5.00
N TYR A 51 -5.60 10.52 3.79
CA TYR A 51 -4.99 11.74 3.23
C TYR A 51 -5.85 12.31 2.12
N THR A 52 -5.75 13.63 1.91
CA THR A 52 -6.60 14.35 0.95
C THR A 52 -5.82 14.81 -0.28
N LYS A 53 -4.50 14.89 -0.20
CA LYS A 53 -3.64 15.30 -1.31
C LYS A 53 -2.43 14.40 -1.45
N HIS A 54 -1.99 14.19 -2.69
CA HIS A 54 -0.81 13.38 -2.98
C HIS A 54 0.51 14.07 -2.62
N ASN A 55 0.49 15.38 -2.31
CA ASN A 55 1.65 16.10 -1.78
C ASN A 55 1.76 16.05 -0.24
N GLU A 56 0.85 15.37 0.44
CA GLU A 56 0.93 15.06 1.88
C GLU A 56 1.62 13.70 2.04
N SER A 57 2.41 13.48 3.08
CA SER A 57 2.92 12.13 3.36
C SER A 57 1.84 11.25 3.98
N SER A 58 2.00 9.92 3.92
CA SER A 58 1.11 8.97 4.61
C SER A 58 1.88 7.95 5.38
N SER A 59 1.25 7.46 6.44
CA SER A 59 1.82 6.37 7.22
C SER A 59 0.76 5.50 7.82
N VAL A 60 1.11 4.24 8.02
CA VAL A 60 0.32 3.27 8.77
C VAL A 60 1.23 2.53 9.73
N LYS A 61 0.68 2.04 10.84
CA LYS A 61 1.48 1.44 11.89
C LYS A 61 0.79 0.25 12.51
N GLU A 62 1.60 -0.75 12.82
CA GLU A 62 1.31 -1.81 13.77
C GLU A 62 2.14 -1.64 15.03
N LYS A 63 1.97 -2.56 15.99
CA LYS A 63 2.66 -2.54 17.29
C LYS A 63 4.17 -2.32 17.16
N TYR A 64 4.86 -3.14 16.37
CA TYR A 64 6.34 -3.12 16.26
C TYR A 64 6.89 -2.47 15.00
N LEU A 65 6.02 -1.96 14.11
CA LEU A 65 6.45 -1.39 12.83
C LEU A 65 5.56 -0.22 12.41
N LYS A 66 6.19 0.85 11.92
CA LYS A 66 5.50 1.91 11.16
C LYS A 66 6.08 1.98 9.76
N VAL A 67 5.17 2.08 8.81
CA VAL A 67 5.45 2.20 7.38
C VAL A 67 4.99 3.57 6.92
N TYR A 68 5.82 4.21 6.12
CA TYR A 68 5.68 5.61 5.75
C TYR A 68 6.05 5.80 4.27
N VAL A 69 5.28 6.64 3.58
CA VAL A 69 5.53 7.06 2.20
C VAL A 69 5.60 8.58 2.19
N ASP A 70 6.75 9.12 1.78
CA ASP A 70 6.94 10.55 1.56
C ASP A 70 6.02 11.04 0.42
N SER A 71 5.64 12.31 0.45
CA SER A 71 4.75 12.91 -0.55
C SER A 71 5.29 12.83 -1.98
N ASP A 72 6.59 13.03 -2.17
CA ASP A 72 7.29 12.89 -3.45
C ASP A 72 7.27 11.44 -3.99
N ASN A 73 6.87 10.47 -3.17
CA ASN A 73 6.77 9.07 -3.55
C ASN A 73 5.33 8.58 -3.77
N LYS A 74 4.33 9.46 -3.60
CA LYS A 74 2.91 9.13 -3.84
C LYS A 74 2.47 9.30 -5.30
N VAL A 75 3.29 9.93 -6.13
CA VAL A 75 3.06 10.06 -7.57
C VAL A 75 4.28 9.53 -8.28
N GLN A 76 4.13 8.47 -9.07
CA GLN A 76 5.25 7.76 -9.70
C GLN A 76 5.08 7.72 -11.22
N GLY A 77 6.09 8.19 -11.95
CA GLY A 77 6.23 7.93 -13.38
C GLY A 77 6.89 6.57 -13.66
N ASP A 78 7.74 6.12 -12.74
CA ASP A 78 8.59 4.94 -12.89
C ASP A 78 7.86 3.64 -12.49
N ASN A 79 8.61 2.54 -12.46
CA ASN A 79 8.11 1.19 -12.19
C ASN A 79 8.38 0.69 -10.77
N ASP A 80 8.76 1.59 -9.85
CA ASP A 80 8.98 1.26 -8.45
C ASP A 80 8.50 2.33 -7.47
N ALA A 81 8.47 1.97 -6.20
CA ALA A 81 8.22 2.86 -5.08
C ALA A 81 9.38 2.86 -4.08
N THR A 82 9.49 3.95 -3.32
CA THR A 82 10.31 4.02 -2.12
C THR A 82 9.44 3.97 -0.87
N ILE A 83 9.84 3.17 0.12
CA ILE A 83 9.12 3.01 1.38
C ILE A 83 10.07 3.27 2.54
N ARG A 84 9.56 3.92 3.59
CA ARG A 84 10.28 4.17 4.84
C ARG A 84 9.73 3.31 5.96
N PHE A 85 10.62 2.60 6.64
CA PHE A 85 10.29 1.70 7.75
C PHE A 85 10.89 2.23 9.04
N ARG A 86 10.11 2.18 10.11
CA ARG A 86 10.57 2.51 11.45
C ARG A 86 10.10 1.43 12.43
N PRO A 87 11.02 0.72 13.09
CA PRO A 87 10.64 -0.20 14.14
C PRO A 87 10.05 0.58 15.32
N ARG A 88 9.26 -0.09 16.16
CA ARG A 88 8.53 0.53 17.26
C ARG A 88 8.58 -0.34 18.50
N ASP A 89 8.26 0.28 19.64
CA ASP A 89 8.10 -0.41 20.92
C ASP A 89 9.38 -1.17 21.34
N GLY A 90 10.53 -0.49 21.18
CA GLY A 90 11.84 -1.01 21.57
C GLY A 90 12.40 -2.10 20.65
N ARG A 91 11.74 -2.38 19.51
CA ARG A 91 12.14 -3.43 18.57
C ARG A 91 13.15 -2.95 17.54
N CYS A 92 13.77 -3.92 16.88
CA CYS A 92 14.67 -3.71 15.75
C CYS A 92 14.06 -4.26 14.45
N LEU A 93 14.24 -3.53 13.35
CA LEU A 93 14.03 -4.02 11.99
C LEU A 93 15.26 -4.85 11.59
N LEU A 94 15.03 -6.05 11.07
CA LEU A 94 16.07 -7.04 10.73
C LEU A 94 16.25 -7.21 9.22
N ALA A 95 15.14 -7.22 8.49
CA ALA A 95 15.17 -7.35 7.04
C ALA A 95 13.90 -6.77 6.42
N VAL A 96 14.03 -6.34 5.17
CA VAL A 96 12.90 -5.95 4.34
C VAL A 96 13.07 -6.52 2.95
N TYR A 97 12.00 -7.12 2.44
CA TYR A 97 11.93 -7.79 1.15
C TYR A 97 10.90 -7.08 0.28
N ASP A 98 11.18 -7.02 -1.01
CA ASP A 98 10.19 -6.75 -2.04
C ASP A 98 9.36 -8.01 -2.19
N GLY A 99 8.06 -7.92 -1.90
CA GLY A 99 7.17 -9.07 -1.93
C GLY A 99 6.84 -9.54 -3.35
N ASN A 100 6.87 -8.64 -4.34
CA ASN A 100 6.58 -8.97 -5.73
C ASN A 100 7.78 -9.70 -6.35
N ALA A 101 8.99 -9.22 -6.08
CA ALA A 101 10.21 -9.86 -6.55
C ALA A 101 10.69 -11.03 -5.67
N SER A 102 10.15 -11.17 -4.46
CA SER A 102 10.64 -12.09 -3.41
C SER A 102 12.14 -11.91 -3.10
N THR A 103 12.69 -10.72 -3.33
CA THR A 103 14.10 -10.40 -3.10
C THR A 103 14.29 -9.55 -1.85
N ILE A 104 15.36 -9.81 -1.10
CA ILE A 104 15.78 -8.91 -0.02
C ILE A 104 16.18 -7.55 -0.60
N ARG A 105 15.62 -6.48 -0.04
CA ARG A 105 15.98 -5.09 -0.37
C ARG A 105 16.91 -4.48 0.66
N TRP A 106 16.82 -4.95 1.90
CA TRP A 106 17.70 -4.54 2.97
C TRP A 106 17.77 -5.61 4.05
N GLY A 107 18.93 -5.79 4.65
CA GLY A 107 19.16 -6.63 5.83
C GLY A 107 20.16 -5.98 6.78
N GLY A 108 20.01 -6.23 8.07
CA GLY A 108 20.87 -5.71 9.13
C GLY A 108 20.08 -5.41 10.39
N VAL A 109 20.73 -4.90 11.43
CA VAL A 109 20.05 -4.55 12.68
C VAL A 109 19.82 -3.05 12.73
N TYR A 110 18.56 -2.62 12.66
CA TYR A 110 18.17 -1.22 12.78
C TYR A 110 17.17 -1.06 13.91
N CYS A 111 17.63 -0.52 15.05
CA CYS A 111 16.84 -0.41 16.29
C CYS A 111 16.38 1.03 16.61
N ASN A 112 16.61 1.98 15.71
CA ASN A 112 16.22 3.36 15.96
C ASN A 112 14.69 3.51 15.83
N ASN A 113 14.03 3.76 16.95
CA ASN A 113 12.57 3.87 17.06
C ASN A 113 12.04 5.27 16.70
N ASP A 114 12.93 6.25 16.51
CA ASP A 114 12.60 7.66 16.24
C ASP A 114 12.76 8.03 14.77
N SER A 115 13.75 7.46 14.09
CA SER A 115 14.05 7.73 12.68
C SER A 115 13.67 6.58 11.76
N TYR A 116 13.56 6.86 10.46
CA TYR A 116 13.12 5.89 9.47
C TYR A 116 14.28 5.40 8.60
N LYS A 117 14.29 4.11 8.31
CA LYS A 117 15.12 3.51 7.26
C LYS A 117 14.39 3.63 5.91
N LYS A 118 14.96 4.41 4.99
CA LYS A 118 14.50 4.52 3.59
C LYS A 118 15.00 3.32 2.79
N ILE A 119 14.09 2.63 2.09
CA ILE A 119 14.38 1.39 1.34
C ILE A 119 13.74 1.50 -0.04
N LYS A 120 14.50 1.16 -1.08
CA LYS A 120 14.10 1.15 -2.48
C LYS A 120 14.99 0.16 -3.26
N PRO A 121 14.56 -0.34 -4.43
CA PRO A 121 13.23 -0.17 -5.03
C PRO A 121 12.22 -1.20 -4.50
N PHE A 122 10.92 -0.89 -4.57
CA PHE A 122 9.83 -1.87 -4.49
C PHE A 122 9.10 -1.89 -5.82
N ASN A 123 9.24 -3.00 -6.54
CA ASN A 123 8.75 -3.11 -7.92
C ASN A 123 7.23 -3.09 -7.97
N PHE A 124 6.67 -2.34 -8.90
CA PHE A 124 5.24 -2.39 -9.19
C PHE A 124 4.86 -3.64 -9.97
N GLU A 125 3.76 -4.26 -9.55
CA GLU A 125 3.08 -5.30 -10.30
C GLU A 125 1.70 -4.82 -10.71
N LYS A 126 1.43 -4.85 -12.01
CA LYS A 126 0.13 -4.49 -12.57
C LYS A 126 -0.91 -5.52 -12.14
N GLN A 127 -2.00 -5.06 -11.56
CA GLN A 127 -3.10 -5.92 -11.15
C GLN A 127 -4.00 -6.26 -12.34
N PRO A 128 -4.78 -7.36 -12.26
CA PRO A 128 -5.79 -7.68 -13.25
C PRO A 128 -6.72 -6.49 -13.53
N ALA A 129 -7.14 -6.35 -14.78
CA ALA A 129 -8.05 -5.27 -15.16
C ALA A 129 -9.38 -5.43 -14.40
N ALA A 130 -9.82 -4.34 -13.77
CA ALA A 130 -11.13 -4.26 -13.14
C ALA A 130 -12.12 -3.56 -14.09
N TYR A 131 -13.40 -3.88 -13.93
CA TYR A 131 -14.49 -3.31 -14.73
C TYR A 131 -15.65 -2.91 -13.81
N THR A 132 -16.37 -1.86 -14.18
CA THR A 132 -17.64 -1.51 -13.53
C THR A 132 -18.71 -2.58 -13.79
N PRO A 133 -19.83 -2.61 -13.04
CA PRO A 133 -20.97 -3.48 -13.36
C PRO A 133 -21.53 -3.27 -14.78
N SER A 134 -21.33 -2.08 -15.34
CA SER A 134 -21.71 -1.73 -16.72
C SER A 134 -20.66 -2.11 -17.78
N GLY A 135 -19.58 -2.82 -17.40
CA GLY A 135 -18.54 -3.28 -18.32
C GLY A 135 -17.50 -2.23 -18.72
N VAL A 136 -17.47 -1.07 -18.05
CA VAL A 136 -16.48 -0.02 -18.33
C VAL A 136 -15.16 -0.38 -17.66
N LYS A 137 -14.07 -0.37 -18.43
CA LYS A 137 -12.73 -0.65 -17.89
C LYS A 137 -12.34 0.43 -16.88
N MET A 138 -11.96 0.00 -15.68
CA MET A 138 -11.40 0.85 -14.64
C MET A 138 -9.94 1.21 -14.96
N PRO A 139 -9.41 2.33 -14.43
CA PRO A 139 -8.00 2.66 -14.59
C PRO A 139 -7.09 1.52 -14.11
N ASP A 140 -5.96 1.33 -14.78
CA ASP A 140 -4.99 0.29 -14.41
C ASP A 140 -4.49 0.52 -12.97
N THR A 141 -4.46 -0.54 -12.17
CA THR A 141 -3.94 -0.49 -10.80
C THR A 141 -2.64 -1.27 -10.67
N TYR A 142 -1.79 -0.83 -9.75
CA TYR A 142 -0.46 -1.37 -9.50
C TYR A 142 -0.26 -1.54 -8.01
N THR A 143 0.40 -2.61 -7.61
CA THR A 143 0.80 -2.81 -6.21
C THR A 143 2.31 -2.89 -6.08
N ALA A 144 2.85 -2.30 -5.03
CA ALA A 144 4.20 -2.59 -4.55
C ALA A 144 4.05 -3.29 -3.20
N THR A 145 4.43 -4.56 -3.11
CA THR A 145 4.28 -5.32 -1.86
C THR A 145 5.61 -5.40 -1.10
N TYR A 146 5.52 -5.54 0.22
CA TYR A 146 6.69 -5.70 1.08
C TYR A 146 6.45 -6.77 2.15
N LYS A 147 7.55 -7.38 2.58
CA LYS A 147 7.66 -8.12 3.84
C LYS A 147 8.72 -7.44 4.70
N ALA A 148 8.39 -7.13 5.95
CA ALA A 148 9.30 -6.54 6.91
C ALA A 148 9.42 -7.45 8.14
N GLU A 149 10.65 -7.79 8.51
CA GLU A 149 10.96 -8.62 9.66
C GLU A 149 11.48 -7.74 10.78
N THR A 150 10.82 -7.79 11.94
CA THR A 150 11.39 -7.30 13.18
C THR A 150 11.89 -8.47 14.01
N ASP A 151 12.69 -8.20 15.03
CA ASP A 151 13.13 -9.16 16.05
C ASP A 151 12.01 -9.85 16.85
N SER A 152 10.75 -9.56 16.55
CA SER A 152 9.58 -10.01 17.32
C SER A 152 8.44 -10.48 16.44
N LYS A 153 8.25 -9.87 15.26
CA LYS A 153 7.12 -10.15 14.37
C LYS A 153 7.47 -9.87 12.92
N HIS A 154 6.82 -10.61 12.03
CA HIS A 154 6.89 -10.36 10.60
C HIS A 154 5.61 -9.68 10.14
N TYR A 155 5.77 -8.65 9.32
CA TYR A 155 4.68 -7.89 8.75
C TYR A 155 4.71 -8.03 7.23
N LYS A 156 3.54 -8.19 6.64
CA LYS A 156 3.34 -7.99 5.20
C LYS A 156 2.60 -6.68 5.00
N GLY A 157 2.68 -6.14 3.80
CA GLY A 157 1.89 -4.99 3.41
C GLY A 157 2.10 -4.63 1.96
N PHE A 158 1.44 -3.57 1.54
CA PHE A 158 1.49 -3.11 0.17
C PHE A 158 1.16 -1.64 0.07
N LEU A 159 1.59 -1.06 -1.05
CA LEU A 159 1.10 0.21 -1.53
C LEU A 159 0.23 -0.08 -2.74
N LEU A 160 -0.93 0.57 -2.83
CA LEU A 160 -1.80 0.50 -3.99
C LEU A 160 -1.70 1.81 -4.75
N PHE A 161 -1.56 1.72 -6.07
CA PHE A 161 -1.53 2.86 -6.97
C PHE A 161 -2.52 2.67 -8.12
N THR A 162 -3.04 3.79 -8.63
CA THR A 162 -3.90 3.84 -9.81
C THR A 162 -3.26 4.73 -10.87
N LYS A 163 -3.20 4.26 -12.11
CA LYS A 163 -2.66 5.05 -13.23
C LYS A 163 -3.71 6.06 -13.70
N ALA A 164 -3.33 7.32 -13.78
CA ALA A 164 -4.17 8.40 -14.31
C ALA A 164 -3.87 8.67 -15.79
N ALA A 165 -4.62 9.60 -16.38
CA ALA A 165 -4.52 9.97 -17.81
C ALA A 165 -3.20 10.66 -18.18
N ASP A 166 -2.45 11.19 -17.20
CA ASP A 166 -1.12 11.80 -17.38
C ASP A 166 0.02 10.77 -17.36
N ASP A 167 -0.32 9.49 -17.52
CA ASP A 167 0.55 8.32 -17.43
C ASP A 167 1.24 8.07 -16.08
N LYS A 168 0.95 8.88 -15.06
CA LYS A 168 1.51 8.70 -13.72
C LYS A 168 0.63 7.79 -12.87
N LYS A 169 1.26 7.13 -11.90
CA LYS A 169 0.62 6.28 -10.90
C LYS A 169 0.44 7.08 -9.61
N TYR A 170 -0.79 7.18 -9.13
CA TYR A 170 -1.16 7.92 -7.92
C TYR A 170 -1.49 6.94 -6.79
N MET A 171 -0.83 7.08 -5.65
CA MET A 171 -1.04 6.20 -4.51
C MET A 171 -2.47 6.34 -4.00
N GLN A 172 -3.15 5.22 -3.78
CA GLN A 172 -4.48 5.13 -3.21
C GLN A 172 -4.45 4.64 -1.76
N ALA A 173 -3.46 3.84 -1.39
CA ALA A 173 -3.30 3.38 -0.02
C ALA A 173 -1.87 2.94 0.29
N VAL A 174 -1.49 3.06 1.56
CA VAL A 174 -0.37 2.33 2.16
C VAL A 174 -0.91 1.47 3.29
N CYS A 175 -0.61 0.17 3.24
CA CYS A 175 -1.26 -0.85 4.05
C CYS A 175 -0.25 -1.76 4.74
N ILE A 176 -0.58 -2.17 5.97
CA ILE A 176 0.14 -3.18 6.75
C ILE A 176 -0.86 -4.23 7.23
N GLU A 177 -0.44 -5.50 7.23
CA GLU A 177 -1.27 -6.60 7.69
C GLU A 177 -1.59 -6.45 9.19
N ASP A 178 -2.88 -6.52 9.51
CA ASP A 178 -3.44 -6.42 10.86
C ASP A 178 -3.36 -7.79 11.54
N ARG A 179 -2.35 -7.98 12.39
CA ARG A 179 -2.10 -9.20 13.15
C ARG A 179 -1.73 -8.88 14.58
#